data_AF-A0A1I3BQI1-F1
#
_entry.id   AF-A0A1I3BQI1-F1
#
_cell.length_a   1.000
_cell.length_b   1.000
_cell.length_c   1.000
_cell.angle_alpha   90.00
_cell.angle_beta   90.00
_cell.angle_gamma   90.00
#
_symmetry.space_group_name_H-M   'P 1'
#
loop_
_entity.id
_entity.type
_entity.pdbx_description
1 polymer ?
#
loop_
_entity_poly.entity_id
_entity_poly.type
_entity_poly.pdbx_seq_one_letter_code
_entity_poly.pdbx_strand_id
1 'polypeptide(L)'
;MRVAEALIDDLAAQAPDLVAVTGDLVHLSLPAEFEAARPWLARLGPAGRVATIPGNHEALARGWDGPMRAAWGEMTGGDDGPGFPWLRRVGGVAVIGLSSAVATPPFLATGRIGSEQLAALRRRLDAARAGGAPAVVLVHHPPTELLSRRKSLTDAAALRAVLAEGGAALVLHGHAHRALLSWIDAPHGRIPVLGAPSGSAPADDPRGPGAWRLFRVSGERGAVRVAMHERRIGRDGTVQDGPALVFALPAPAGTRDAA
;
A
#
# COMPACT_ATOMS: atom_id res chain seq x y z
N MET A 1 3.70 -26.69 3.39
CA MET A 1 3.64 -25.44 2.61
C MET A 1 3.82 -24.28 3.59
N ARG A 2 4.79 -23.38 3.38
CA ARG A 2 4.95 -22.22 4.27
C ARG A 2 3.77 -21.27 4.05
N VAL A 3 3.26 -20.63 5.11
CA VAL A 3 2.05 -19.77 5.04
C VAL A 3 2.07 -18.79 3.87
N ALA A 4 3.20 -18.10 3.67
CA ALA A 4 3.36 -17.13 2.60
C ALA A 4 3.20 -17.76 1.20
N GLU A 5 3.67 -19.00 0.99
CA GLU A 5 3.54 -19.70 -0.29
C GLU A 5 2.07 -20.00 -0.61
N ALA A 6 1.32 -20.50 0.40
CA ALA A 6 -0.10 -20.78 0.26
C ALA A 6 -0.91 -19.54 -0.13
N LEU A 7 -0.62 -18.42 0.53
CA LEU A 7 -1.28 -17.14 0.29
C LEU A 7 -0.94 -16.56 -1.09
N ILE A 8 0.30 -16.73 -1.56
CA ILE A 8 0.72 -16.30 -2.90
C ILE A 8 0.01 -17.11 -3.98
N ASP A 9 -0.05 -18.43 -3.82
CA ASP A 9 -0.69 -19.30 -4.80
C ASP A 9 -2.20 -19.01 -4.88
N ASP A 10 -2.85 -18.80 -3.72
CA ASP A 10 -4.25 -18.37 -3.65
C ASP A 10 -4.47 -16.99 -4.29
N LEU A 11 -3.59 -16.00 -4.01
CA LEU A 11 -3.65 -14.66 -4.60
C LEU A 11 -3.47 -14.70 -6.12
N ALA A 12 -2.47 -15.43 -6.62
CA ALA A 12 -2.18 -15.53 -8.04
C ALA A 12 -3.35 -16.14 -8.82
N ALA A 13 -4.06 -17.11 -8.22
CA ALA A 13 -5.26 -17.71 -8.79
C ALA A 13 -6.42 -16.72 -8.98
N GLN A 14 -6.43 -15.58 -8.27
CA GLN A 14 -7.46 -14.55 -8.43
C GLN A 14 -7.21 -13.63 -9.63
N ALA A 15 -6.02 -13.70 -10.23
CA ALA A 15 -5.61 -12.91 -11.39
C ALA A 15 -5.94 -11.40 -11.29
N PRO A 16 -5.50 -10.70 -10.22
CA PRO A 16 -5.76 -9.26 -10.09
C PRO A 16 -5.04 -8.44 -11.17
N ASP A 17 -5.60 -7.27 -11.51
CA ASP A 17 -5.01 -6.34 -12.46
C ASP A 17 -3.67 -5.76 -11.97
N LEU A 18 -3.55 -5.60 -10.65
CA LEU A 18 -2.33 -5.15 -9.95
C LEU A 18 -2.24 -5.79 -8.56
N VAL A 19 -1.04 -6.27 -8.22
CA VAL A 19 -0.65 -6.70 -6.88
C VAL A 19 0.19 -5.60 -6.23
N ALA A 20 -0.25 -5.10 -5.08
CA ALA A 20 0.46 -4.10 -4.30
C ALA A 20 1.13 -4.75 -3.07
N VAL A 21 2.44 -4.55 -2.91
CA VAL A 21 3.21 -5.02 -1.75
C VAL A 21 3.73 -3.81 -0.97
N THR A 22 3.27 -3.68 0.27
CA THR A 22 3.49 -2.49 1.10
C THR A 22 4.70 -2.58 2.03
N GLY A 23 5.82 -3.14 1.56
CA GLY A 23 7.12 -3.13 2.27
C GLY A 23 7.37 -4.32 3.21
N ASP A 24 8.52 -4.30 3.88
CA ASP A 24 9.05 -5.35 4.77
C ASP A 24 9.17 -6.73 4.12
N LEU A 25 9.76 -6.75 2.92
CA LEU A 25 10.16 -7.94 2.17
C LEU A 25 11.49 -8.53 2.64
N VAL A 26 12.37 -7.69 3.21
CA VAL A 26 13.66 -8.10 3.78
C VAL A 26 13.66 -7.93 5.30
N HIS A 27 14.68 -8.45 6.00
CA HIS A 27 14.77 -8.32 7.45
C HIS A 27 15.83 -7.31 7.92
N LEU A 28 17.00 -7.29 7.28
CA LEU A 28 18.19 -6.56 7.73
C LEU A 28 18.72 -5.56 6.69
N SER A 29 17.99 -5.33 5.58
CA SER A 29 18.45 -4.46 4.49
C SER A 29 19.76 -4.93 3.85
N LEU A 30 20.04 -6.24 3.88
CA LEU A 30 21.26 -6.77 3.27
C LEU A 30 21.08 -6.95 1.76
N PRO A 31 22.07 -6.62 0.92
CA PRO A 31 22.01 -6.84 -0.54
C PRO A 31 21.54 -8.25 -0.93
N ALA A 32 22.02 -9.28 -0.22
CA ALA A 32 21.63 -10.67 -0.47
C ALA A 32 20.13 -10.94 -0.17
N GLU A 33 19.52 -10.23 0.77
CA GLU A 33 18.08 -10.38 1.05
C GLU A 33 17.23 -9.77 -0.06
N PHE A 34 17.66 -8.64 -0.64
CA PHE A 34 16.99 -8.05 -1.79
C PHE A 34 17.04 -9.00 -3.01
N GLU A 35 18.20 -9.58 -3.30
CA GLU A 35 18.29 -10.58 -4.38
C GLU A 35 17.43 -11.81 -4.09
N ALA A 36 17.39 -12.27 -2.83
CA ALA A 36 16.60 -13.44 -2.42
C ALA A 36 15.08 -13.21 -2.46
N ALA A 37 14.59 -11.97 -2.30
CA ALA A 37 13.16 -11.68 -2.38
C ALA A 37 12.65 -11.49 -3.82
N ARG A 38 13.53 -11.31 -4.82
CA ARG A 38 13.12 -11.18 -6.23
C ARG A 38 12.34 -12.41 -6.76
N PRO A 39 12.80 -13.66 -6.58
CA PRO A 39 12.04 -14.84 -7.02
C PRO A 39 10.67 -14.93 -6.34
N TRP A 40 10.56 -14.49 -5.09
CA TRP A 40 9.30 -14.45 -4.36
C TRP A 40 8.33 -13.44 -4.99
N LEU A 41 8.81 -12.22 -5.31
CA LEU A 41 8.00 -11.22 -6.00
C LEU A 41 7.55 -11.68 -7.39
N ALA A 42 8.40 -12.38 -8.13
CA ALA A 42 8.07 -12.91 -9.45
C ALA A 42 6.92 -13.93 -9.42
N ARG A 43 6.68 -14.62 -8.29
CA ARG A 43 5.52 -15.51 -8.12
C ARG A 43 4.19 -14.76 -8.02
N LEU A 44 4.20 -13.48 -7.65
CA LEU A 44 2.98 -12.66 -7.61
C LEU A 44 2.50 -12.27 -9.01
N GLY A 45 3.40 -12.32 -10.00
CA GLY A 45 3.08 -12.00 -11.39
C GLY A 45 4.21 -11.25 -12.11
N PRO A 46 3.98 -10.88 -13.38
CA PRO A 46 4.95 -10.10 -14.14
C PRO A 46 5.14 -8.71 -13.52
N ALA A 47 6.34 -8.13 -13.65
CA ALA A 47 6.71 -6.85 -13.04
C ALA A 47 5.74 -5.69 -13.33
N GLY A 48 5.11 -5.66 -14.51
CA GLY A 48 4.10 -4.66 -14.85
C GLY A 48 2.82 -4.75 -13.99
N ARG A 49 2.52 -5.93 -13.42
CA ARG A 49 1.36 -6.19 -12.55
C ARG A 49 1.72 -6.27 -11.07
N VAL A 50 2.99 -6.12 -10.70
CA VAL A 50 3.44 -6.09 -9.30
C VAL A 50 4.01 -4.72 -9.01
N ALA A 51 3.50 -4.05 -7.98
CA ALA A 51 3.97 -2.75 -7.53
C ALA A 51 4.37 -2.81 -6.06
N THR A 52 5.55 -2.31 -5.74
CA THR A 52 6.13 -2.37 -4.40
C THR A 52 6.43 -0.97 -3.88
N ILE A 53 6.29 -0.80 -2.57
CA ILE A 53 6.86 0.31 -1.81
C ILE A 53 7.75 -0.25 -0.70
N PRO A 54 8.81 0.46 -0.28
CA PRO A 54 9.70 0.01 0.78
C PRO A 54 9.06 0.22 2.16
N GLY A 55 9.36 -0.70 3.06
CA GLY A 55 9.09 -0.62 4.49
C GLY A 55 10.33 -0.22 5.27
N ASN A 56 10.22 -0.28 6.60
CA ASN A 56 11.34 0.12 7.46
C ASN A 56 12.47 -0.90 7.43
N HIS A 57 12.17 -2.18 7.22
CA HIS A 57 13.20 -3.21 7.16
C HIS A 57 14.07 -3.12 5.90
N GLU A 58 13.53 -2.59 4.80
CA GLU A 58 14.34 -2.23 3.63
C GLU A 58 15.31 -1.09 3.93
N ALA A 59 15.08 -0.24 4.93
CA ALA A 59 15.88 0.97 5.17
C ALA A 59 16.76 0.92 6.42
N LEU A 60 17.10 -0.28 6.93
CA LEU A 60 17.95 -0.40 8.12
C LEU A 60 19.42 0.01 7.88
N ALA A 61 19.88 0.04 6.64
CA ALA A 61 21.22 0.49 6.26
C ALA A 61 21.17 1.79 5.43
N ARG A 62 22.24 2.58 5.44
CA ARG A 62 22.38 3.72 4.52
C ARG A 62 22.59 3.21 3.09
N GLY A 63 22.06 3.94 2.10
CA GLY A 63 22.18 3.55 0.68
C GLY A 63 21.40 2.29 0.32
N TRP A 64 20.41 1.92 1.13
CA TRP A 64 19.58 0.72 0.96
C TRP A 64 18.79 0.68 -0.36
N ASP A 65 18.49 1.85 -0.92
CA ASP A 65 17.67 1.99 -2.11
C ASP A 65 18.37 1.49 -3.37
N GLY A 66 19.70 1.58 -3.43
CA GLY A 66 20.51 1.06 -4.53
C GLY A 66 20.34 -0.45 -4.72
N PRO A 67 20.67 -1.30 -3.72
CA PRO A 67 20.46 -2.74 -3.77
C PRO A 67 19.01 -3.14 -4.06
N MET A 68 18.03 -2.48 -3.43
CA MET A 68 16.62 -2.75 -3.69
C MET A 68 16.24 -2.49 -5.17
N ARG A 69 16.67 -1.35 -5.73
CA ARG A 69 16.39 -1.00 -7.12
C ARG A 69 17.10 -1.94 -8.10
N ALA A 70 18.31 -2.41 -7.76
CA ALA A 70 19.02 -3.39 -8.56
C ALA A 70 18.27 -4.74 -8.60
N ALA A 71 17.72 -5.18 -7.46
CA ALA A 71 17.01 -6.46 -7.37
C ALA A 71 15.62 -6.44 -8.04
N TRP A 72 14.80 -5.40 -7.79
CA TRP A 72 13.40 -5.37 -8.27
C TRP A 72 12.88 -3.97 -8.65
N GLY A 73 13.75 -3.07 -9.12
CA GLY A 73 13.38 -1.69 -9.49
C GLY A 73 12.23 -1.59 -10.51
N GLU A 74 12.07 -2.59 -11.38
CA GLU A 74 10.96 -2.76 -12.32
C GLU A 74 9.56 -2.81 -11.64
N MET A 75 9.50 -3.26 -10.38
CA MET A 75 8.29 -3.27 -9.56
C MET A 75 8.21 -2.04 -8.63
N THR A 76 9.26 -1.22 -8.58
CA THR A 76 9.37 -0.01 -7.72
C THR A 76 9.44 1.27 -8.57
N GLY A 77 8.45 1.45 -9.44
CA GLY A 77 8.36 2.58 -10.36
C GLY A 77 6.96 2.73 -10.95
N GLY A 78 6.69 3.90 -11.51
CA GLY A 78 5.42 4.26 -12.11
C GLY A 78 5.46 4.31 -13.62
N ASP A 79 4.32 4.64 -14.22
CA ASP A 79 4.16 4.83 -15.66
C ASP A 79 5.05 5.97 -16.19
N ASP A 80 5.44 6.90 -15.32
CA ASP A 80 6.29 8.06 -15.61
C ASP A 80 7.76 7.89 -15.18
N GLY A 81 8.15 6.69 -14.77
CA GLY A 81 9.54 6.34 -14.47
C GLY A 81 9.79 5.93 -13.01
N PRO A 82 11.07 5.75 -12.65
CA PRO A 82 11.46 5.34 -11.30
C PRO A 82 11.35 6.49 -10.31
N GLY A 83 11.12 6.17 -9.03
CA GLY A 83 11.12 7.17 -7.96
C GLY A 83 9.85 7.12 -7.11
N PHE A 84 9.83 7.94 -6.07
CA PHE A 84 8.66 8.10 -5.22
C PHE A 84 8.24 9.58 -5.13
N PRO A 85 6.94 9.90 -5.09
CA PRO A 85 5.84 8.97 -5.36
C PRO A 85 5.85 8.47 -6.80
N TRP A 86 5.67 7.18 -7.00
CA TRP A 86 5.34 6.62 -8.32
C TRP A 86 3.83 6.64 -8.54
N LEU A 87 3.39 6.64 -9.80
CA LEU A 87 1.98 6.52 -10.18
C LEU A 87 1.81 5.42 -11.23
N ARG A 88 0.87 4.50 -11.03
CA ARG A 88 0.40 3.56 -12.05
C ARG A 88 -1.10 3.73 -12.28
N ARG A 89 -1.54 3.67 -13.54
CA ARG A 89 -2.96 3.70 -13.90
C ARG A 89 -3.46 2.30 -14.20
N VAL A 90 -4.46 1.83 -13.45
CA VAL A 90 -5.00 0.47 -13.56
C VAL A 90 -6.52 0.55 -13.59
N GLY A 91 -7.14 0.15 -14.71
CA GLY A 91 -8.61 0.12 -14.82
C GLY A 91 -9.30 1.46 -14.52
N GLY A 92 -8.67 2.59 -14.85
CA GLY A 92 -9.20 3.93 -14.54
C GLY A 92 -8.90 4.44 -13.12
N VAL A 93 -8.22 3.64 -12.29
CA VAL A 93 -7.76 4.02 -10.94
C VAL A 93 -6.33 4.54 -11.00
N ALA A 94 -6.05 5.61 -10.27
CA ALA A 94 -4.69 6.10 -10.04
C ALA A 94 -4.12 5.43 -8.77
N VAL A 95 -3.12 4.56 -8.90
CA VAL A 95 -2.43 3.95 -7.76
C VAL A 95 -1.12 4.67 -7.54
N ILE A 96 -0.94 5.29 -6.37
CA ILE A 96 0.22 6.12 -6.04
C ILE A 96 0.98 5.47 -4.89
N GLY A 97 2.23 5.06 -5.11
CA GLY A 97 3.07 4.52 -4.06
C GLY A 97 4.03 5.55 -3.47
N LEU A 98 4.06 5.64 -2.15
CA LEU A 98 4.98 6.50 -1.39
C LEU A 98 6.08 5.69 -0.73
N SER A 99 7.28 6.26 -0.64
CA SER A 99 8.29 5.75 0.29
C SER A 99 8.17 6.50 1.61
N SER A 100 7.98 5.74 2.69
CA SER A 100 8.13 6.24 4.06
C SER A 100 9.40 5.74 4.72
N ALA A 101 10.20 4.97 3.98
CA ALA A 101 11.37 4.27 4.46
C ALA A 101 12.55 5.23 4.60
N VAL A 102 13.07 5.34 5.80
CA VAL A 102 14.23 6.17 6.15
C VAL A 102 15.14 5.39 7.09
N ALA A 103 16.44 5.59 6.97
CA ALA A 103 17.38 4.98 7.90
C ALA A 103 17.22 5.59 9.29
N THR A 104 16.89 4.75 10.26
CA THR A 104 16.65 5.13 11.65
C THR A 104 17.75 4.59 12.56
N PRO A 105 17.97 5.23 13.73
CA PRO A 105 18.78 4.63 14.79
C PRO A 105 18.23 3.26 15.25
N PRO A 106 19.06 2.40 15.86
CA PRO A 106 18.61 1.13 16.44
C PRO A 106 17.38 1.30 17.34
N PHE A 107 16.48 0.31 17.30
CA PHE A 107 15.22 0.28 18.06
C PHE A 107 14.16 1.32 17.67
N LEU A 108 14.39 2.11 16.62
CA LEU A 108 13.38 2.97 16.00
C LEU A 108 12.97 2.38 14.65
N ALA A 109 11.67 2.30 14.42
CA ALA A 109 11.06 1.89 13.16
C ALA A 109 10.09 2.98 12.68
N THR A 110 10.54 4.23 12.76
CA THR A 110 9.77 5.41 12.36
C THR A 110 9.91 5.65 10.86
N GLY A 111 8.84 6.16 10.25
CA GLY A 111 8.86 6.59 8.86
C GLY A 111 8.87 8.11 8.71
N ARG A 112 9.16 8.56 7.48
CA ARG A 112 8.96 9.95 7.04
C ARG A 112 8.72 10.02 5.55
N ILE A 113 7.76 10.83 5.10
CA ILE A 113 7.51 11.07 3.66
C ILE A 113 8.43 12.20 3.14
N GLY A 114 8.50 13.31 3.86
CA GLY A 114 9.27 14.49 3.45
C GLY A 114 8.51 15.41 2.48
N SER A 115 8.89 16.68 2.48
CA SER A 115 8.19 17.76 1.76
C SER A 115 8.16 17.57 0.24
N GLU A 116 9.23 17.05 -0.35
CA GLU A 116 9.32 16.82 -1.79
C GLU A 116 8.29 15.78 -2.26
N GLN A 117 8.24 14.62 -1.60
CA GLN A 117 7.25 13.59 -1.90
C GLN A 117 5.82 14.08 -1.62
N LEU A 118 5.59 14.85 -0.56
CA LEU A 118 4.27 15.44 -0.25
C LEU A 118 3.81 16.42 -1.34
N ALA A 119 4.71 17.28 -1.82
CA ALA A 119 4.41 18.22 -2.91
C ALA A 119 4.13 17.47 -4.22
N ALA A 120 4.90 16.42 -4.51
CA ALA A 120 4.66 15.56 -5.67
C ALA A 120 3.33 14.79 -5.56
N LEU A 121 3.01 14.27 -4.38
CA LEU A 121 1.73 13.61 -4.09
C LEU A 121 0.55 14.56 -4.35
N ARG A 122 0.62 15.80 -3.85
CA ARG A 122 -0.42 16.81 -4.09
C ARG A 122 -0.69 16.99 -5.59
N ARG A 123 0.37 17.20 -6.39
CA ARG A 123 0.24 17.33 -7.85
C ARG A 123 -0.39 16.10 -8.51
N ARG A 124 -0.01 14.89 -8.07
CA ARG A 124 -0.57 13.64 -8.61
C ARG A 124 -2.04 13.46 -8.24
N LEU A 125 -2.44 13.79 -7.01
CA LEU A 125 -3.83 13.76 -6.57
C LEU A 125 -4.68 14.77 -7.33
N ASP A 126 -4.19 16.00 -7.50
CA ASP A 126 -4.88 17.02 -8.29
C ASP A 126 -5.07 16.59 -9.75
N ALA A 127 -4.05 15.99 -10.37
CA ALA A 127 -4.15 15.46 -11.72
C ALA A 127 -5.12 14.27 -11.83
N ALA A 128 -5.11 13.35 -10.85
CA ALA A 128 -6.06 12.23 -10.81
C ALA A 128 -7.50 12.72 -10.68
N ARG A 129 -7.73 13.69 -9.78
CA ARG A 129 -9.03 14.34 -9.58
C ARG A 129 -9.51 15.05 -10.84
N ALA A 130 -8.65 15.84 -11.50
CA ALA A 130 -9.00 16.51 -12.75
C ALA A 130 -9.36 15.53 -13.88
N GLY A 131 -8.73 14.35 -13.91
CA GLY A 131 -9.08 13.27 -14.83
C GLY A 131 -10.29 12.42 -14.41
N GLY A 132 -10.86 12.66 -13.22
CA GLY A 132 -11.94 11.87 -12.64
C GLY A 132 -11.53 10.44 -12.26
N ALA A 133 -10.25 10.19 -12.02
CA ALA A 133 -9.73 8.89 -11.59
C ALA A 133 -9.65 8.83 -10.05
N PRO A 134 -10.27 7.85 -9.38
CA PRO A 134 -10.09 7.66 -7.95
C PRO A 134 -8.63 7.33 -7.64
N ALA A 135 -8.07 7.96 -6.60
CA ALA A 135 -6.68 7.78 -6.22
C ALA A 135 -6.52 6.85 -5.00
N VAL A 136 -5.86 5.71 -5.18
CA VAL A 136 -5.46 4.80 -4.11
C VAL A 136 -4.00 5.09 -3.75
N VAL A 137 -3.73 5.41 -2.48
CA VAL A 137 -2.39 5.74 -2.00
C VAL A 137 -1.82 4.58 -1.17
N LEU A 138 -0.63 4.13 -1.52
CA LEU A 138 0.11 3.10 -0.79
C LEU A 138 1.19 3.77 0.07
N VAL A 139 1.26 3.41 1.35
CA VAL A 139 2.32 3.87 2.27
C VAL A 139 2.63 2.78 3.29
N HIS A 140 3.90 2.52 3.60
CA HIS A 140 4.22 1.46 4.56
C HIS A 140 3.78 1.84 5.99
N HIS A 141 4.26 2.98 6.49
CA HIS A 141 3.91 3.48 7.81
C HIS A 141 2.51 4.13 7.80
N PRO A 142 1.56 3.65 8.64
CA PRO A 142 0.21 4.19 8.64
C PRO A 142 0.15 5.68 9.03
N PRO A 143 -0.65 6.51 8.34
CA PRO A 143 -0.88 7.91 8.69
C PRO A 143 -1.92 8.03 9.83
N THR A 144 -1.64 7.37 10.96
CA THR A 144 -2.55 7.28 12.11
C THR A 144 -1.78 7.46 13.42
N GLU A 145 -2.51 7.78 14.49
CA GLU A 145 -1.97 7.96 15.84
C GLU A 145 -2.04 6.68 16.69
N LEU A 146 -2.50 5.57 16.11
CA LEU A 146 -2.69 4.29 16.80
C LEU A 146 -1.37 3.54 17.10
N LEU A 147 -0.23 4.01 16.58
CA LEU A 147 1.08 3.37 16.77
C LEU A 147 1.92 4.15 17.79
N SER A 148 2.81 3.43 18.48
CA SER A 148 3.77 4.07 19.39
C SER A 148 4.68 5.04 18.63
N ARG A 149 5.15 6.09 19.32
CA ARG A 149 6.05 7.11 18.73
C ARG A 149 7.32 6.52 18.08
N ARG A 150 7.79 5.36 18.56
CA ARG A 150 8.98 4.68 18.01
C ARG A 150 8.72 3.95 16.69
N LYS A 151 7.44 3.82 16.31
CA LYS A 151 6.93 3.11 15.13
C LYS A 151 6.07 4.00 14.22
N SER A 152 5.90 5.27 14.57
CA SER A 152 4.97 6.17 13.90
C SER A 152 5.59 6.79 12.64
N LEU A 153 4.72 7.22 11.73
CA LEU A 153 5.09 8.15 10.67
C LEU A 153 5.25 9.55 11.27
N THR A 154 6.48 10.09 11.24
CA THR A 154 6.83 11.34 11.95
C THR A 154 6.13 12.57 11.41
N ASP A 155 5.81 12.60 10.12
CA ASP A 155 5.08 13.66 9.42
C ASP A 155 3.66 13.24 9.02
N ALA A 156 3.04 12.33 9.78
CA ALA A 156 1.69 11.83 9.53
C ALA A 156 0.65 12.95 9.36
N ALA A 157 0.72 14.00 10.17
CA ALA A 157 -0.20 15.14 10.06
C ALA A 157 -0.12 15.83 8.70
N ALA A 158 1.09 16.02 8.17
CA ALA A 158 1.30 16.63 6.85
C ALA A 158 0.79 15.72 5.73
N LEU A 159 1.03 14.41 5.82
CA LEU A 159 0.47 13.45 4.87
C LEU A 159 -1.06 13.44 4.91
N ARG A 160 -1.68 13.41 6.10
CA ARG A 160 -3.14 13.46 6.26
C ARG A 160 -3.75 14.71 5.62
N ALA A 161 -3.11 15.87 5.79
CA ALA A 161 -3.55 17.12 5.16
C ALA A 161 -3.53 17.03 3.63
N VAL A 162 -2.43 16.55 3.03
CA VAL A 162 -2.32 16.38 1.58
C VAL A 162 -3.35 15.38 1.04
N LEU A 163 -3.58 14.26 1.73
CA LEU A 163 -4.58 13.26 1.35
C LEU A 163 -6.00 13.82 1.41
N ALA A 164 -6.33 14.55 2.47
CA ALA A 164 -7.64 15.16 2.68
C ALA A 164 -7.94 16.26 1.64
N GLU A 165 -6.98 17.17 1.41
CA GLU A 165 -7.12 18.25 0.42
C GLU A 165 -7.15 17.73 -1.02
N GLY A 166 -6.30 16.74 -1.33
CA GLY A 166 -6.19 16.17 -2.68
C GLY A 166 -7.31 15.18 -3.03
N GLY A 167 -8.12 14.77 -2.05
CA GLY A 167 -9.25 13.86 -2.27
C GLY A 167 -8.82 12.42 -2.58
N ALA A 168 -7.86 11.87 -1.83
CA ALA A 168 -7.53 10.45 -1.95
C ALA A 168 -8.75 9.58 -1.64
N ALA A 169 -8.96 8.53 -2.43
CA ALA A 169 -10.10 7.65 -2.31
C ALA A 169 -9.89 6.58 -1.24
N LEU A 170 -8.67 6.06 -1.13
CA LEU A 170 -8.32 4.96 -0.24
C LEU A 170 -6.83 5.04 0.09
N VAL A 171 -6.47 4.74 1.34
CA VAL A 171 -5.08 4.57 1.75
C VAL A 171 -4.86 3.15 2.20
N LEU A 172 -3.84 2.49 1.63
CA LEU A 172 -3.42 1.14 2.00
C LEU A 172 -2.05 1.18 2.67
N HIS A 173 -1.91 0.48 3.79
CA HIS A 173 -0.65 0.45 4.53
C HIS A 173 -0.28 -0.90 5.13
N GLY A 174 0.96 -0.98 5.63
CA GLY A 174 1.53 -2.14 6.33
C GLY A 174 1.94 -1.78 7.76
N HIS A 175 3.13 -2.26 8.18
CA HIS A 175 3.87 -1.94 9.41
C HIS A 175 3.25 -2.34 10.76
N ALA A 176 1.93 -2.26 10.91
CA ALA A 176 1.23 -2.60 12.14
C ALA A 176 1.10 -4.12 12.36
N HIS A 177 1.24 -4.92 11.28
CA HIS A 177 1.04 -6.37 11.25
C HIS A 177 -0.34 -6.78 11.76
N ARG A 178 -1.34 -5.90 11.57
CA ARG A 178 -2.72 -6.06 12.05
C ARG A 178 -3.67 -5.57 10.98
N ALA A 179 -4.83 -6.21 10.89
CA ALA A 179 -5.98 -5.72 10.15
C ALA A 179 -6.52 -4.45 10.82
N LEU A 180 -5.99 -3.28 10.44
CA LEU A 180 -6.45 -2.00 10.95
C LEU A 180 -7.39 -1.33 9.95
N LEU A 181 -8.45 -0.72 10.46
CA LEU A 181 -9.29 0.22 9.74
C LEU A 181 -9.36 1.51 10.55
N SER A 182 -8.96 2.61 9.91
CA SER A 182 -9.12 3.96 10.45
C SER A 182 -9.60 4.89 9.33
N TRP A 183 -9.85 6.16 9.67
CA TRP A 183 -10.42 7.12 8.74
C TRP A 183 -9.67 8.45 8.85
N ILE A 184 -9.51 9.14 7.72
CA ILE A 184 -9.08 10.54 7.67
C ILE A 184 -10.29 11.37 7.30
N ASP A 185 -10.63 12.35 8.15
CA ASP A 185 -11.65 13.33 7.81
C ASP A 185 -11.13 14.26 6.70
N ALA A 186 -11.97 14.48 5.70
CA ALA A 186 -11.68 15.31 4.54
C ALA A 186 -12.87 16.22 4.22
N PRO A 187 -12.66 17.35 3.51
CA PRO A 187 -13.74 18.28 3.16
C PRO A 187 -14.92 17.64 2.40
N HIS A 188 -14.69 16.51 1.73
CA HIS A 188 -15.67 15.84 0.88
C HIS A 188 -16.07 14.44 1.39
N GLY A 189 -15.78 14.12 2.65
CA GLY A 189 -16.14 12.85 3.27
C GLY A 189 -15.02 12.27 4.12
N ARG A 190 -15.02 10.96 4.29
CA ARG A 190 -13.98 10.24 5.05
C ARG A 190 -13.19 9.33 4.11
N ILE A 191 -11.87 9.36 4.25
CA ILE A 191 -10.95 8.53 3.49
C ILE A 191 -10.66 7.26 4.32
N PRO A 192 -11.02 6.06 3.87
CA PRO A 192 -10.65 4.82 4.54
C PRO A 192 -9.13 4.62 4.50
N VAL A 193 -8.58 4.22 5.63
CA VAL A 193 -7.17 3.87 5.81
C VAL A 193 -7.11 2.43 6.31
N LEU A 194 -6.67 1.53 5.44
CA LEU A 194 -6.69 0.09 5.66
C LEU A 194 -5.28 -0.49 5.78
N GLY A 195 -5.00 -1.14 6.91
CA GLY A 195 -3.77 -1.86 7.17
C GLY A 195 -3.90 -3.32 6.81
N ALA A 196 -3.03 -3.83 5.95
CA ALA A 196 -2.94 -5.26 5.66
C ALA A 196 -2.33 -6.01 6.86
N PRO A 197 -2.82 -7.22 7.18
CA PRO A 197 -2.12 -8.12 8.08
C PRO A 197 -0.80 -8.62 7.44
N SER A 198 0.04 -9.26 8.23
CA SER A 198 1.31 -9.81 7.72
C SER A 198 1.05 -11.05 6.86
N GLY A 199 1.55 -11.09 5.63
CA GLY A 199 1.41 -12.25 4.73
C GLY A 199 2.21 -13.49 5.15
N SER A 200 2.98 -13.43 6.23
CA SER A 200 3.81 -14.53 6.75
C SER A 200 3.41 -15.00 8.14
N ALA A 201 2.40 -14.36 8.76
CA ALA A 201 1.96 -14.71 10.11
C ALA A 201 1.28 -16.10 10.15
N PRO A 202 1.59 -16.95 11.14
CA PRO A 202 0.90 -18.23 11.31
C PRO A 202 -0.58 -18.03 11.62
N ALA A 203 -1.38 -19.09 11.43
CA ALA A 203 -2.83 -19.04 11.60
C ALA A 203 -3.29 -18.68 13.03
N ASP A 204 -2.43 -18.85 14.02
CA ASP A 204 -2.65 -18.59 15.43
C ASP A 204 -1.88 -17.37 15.96
N ASP A 205 -1.32 -16.52 15.08
CA ASP A 205 -0.63 -15.30 15.51
C ASP A 205 -1.60 -14.39 16.31
N PRO A 206 -1.20 -13.91 17.49
CA PRO A 206 -2.06 -13.09 18.35
C PRO A 206 -2.44 -11.74 17.73
N ARG A 207 -1.78 -11.31 16.65
CA ARG A 207 -2.11 -10.10 15.88
C ARG A 207 -3.09 -10.37 14.73
N GLY A 208 -3.41 -11.64 14.49
CA GLY A 208 -4.27 -12.12 13.41
C GLY A 208 -3.51 -13.02 12.44
N PRO A 209 -4.21 -13.97 11.78
CA PRO A 209 -3.61 -14.90 10.84
C PRO A 209 -3.03 -14.19 9.62
N GLY A 210 -2.07 -14.82 8.96
CA GLY A 210 -1.57 -14.29 7.70
C GLY A 210 -2.64 -14.23 6.63
N ALA A 211 -2.71 -13.11 5.92
CA ALA A 211 -3.75 -12.87 4.93
C ALA A 211 -3.32 -11.88 3.85
N TRP A 212 -4.06 -11.86 2.75
CA TRP A 212 -4.00 -10.85 1.70
C TRP A 212 -5.41 -10.31 1.41
N ARG A 213 -5.52 -9.17 0.71
CA ARG A 213 -6.81 -8.51 0.42
C ARG A 213 -6.99 -8.23 -1.06
N LEU A 214 -8.16 -8.57 -1.60
CA LEU A 214 -8.62 -8.19 -2.94
C LEU A 214 -9.43 -6.91 -2.86
N PHE A 215 -9.07 -5.90 -3.65
CA PHE A 215 -9.87 -4.70 -3.81
C PHE A 215 -10.48 -4.67 -5.21
N ARG A 216 -11.80 -4.75 -5.31
CA ARG A 216 -12.55 -4.55 -6.55
C ARG A 216 -13.08 -3.14 -6.59
N VAL A 217 -12.56 -2.32 -7.49
CA VAL A 217 -13.04 -0.96 -7.75
C VAL A 217 -13.99 -1.03 -8.95
N SER A 218 -15.19 -0.50 -8.79
CA SER A 218 -16.26 -0.59 -9.81
C SER A 218 -17.12 0.67 -9.80
N GLY A 219 -17.91 0.86 -10.85
CA GLY A 219 -18.79 2.02 -11.01
C GLY A 219 -18.22 3.10 -11.92
N GLU A 220 -18.94 4.21 -12.01
CA GLU A 220 -18.64 5.32 -12.91
C GLU A 220 -18.14 6.55 -12.14
N ARG A 221 -17.71 7.59 -12.88
CA ARG A 221 -17.28 8.86 -12.29
C ARG A 221 -18.37 9.41 -11.36
N GLY A 222 -18.02 9.64 -10.10
CA GLY A 222 -18.94 10.14 -9.07
C GLY A 222 -19.70 9.07 -8.29
N ALA A 223 -19.66 7.80 -8.71
CA ALA A 223 -20.35 6.68 -8.06
C ALA A 223 -19.44 5.45 -7.92
N VAL A 224 -18.17 5.66 -7.57
CA VAL A 224 -17.20 4.56 -7.46
C VAL A 224 -17.44 3.78 -6.16
N ARG A 225 -17.55 2.46 -6.27
CA ARG A 225 -17.63 1.52 -5.15
C ARG A 225 -16.34 0.72 -5.07
N VAL A 226 -15.85 0.51 -3.85
CA VAL A 226 -14.77 -0.42 -3.57
C VAL A 226 -15.29 -1.53 -2.67
N ALA A 227 -15.14 -2.77 -3.14
CA ALA A 227 -15.35 -3.97 -2.35
C ALA A 227 -13.98 -4.56 -1.99
N MET A 228 -13.75 -4.78 -0.70
CA MET A 228 -12.56 -5.44 -0.16
C MET A 228 -12.96 -6.83 0.33
N HIS A 229 -12.20 -7.85 -0.07
CA HIS A 229 -12.32 -9.21 0.45
C HIS A 229 -10.97 -9.66 1.00
N GLU A 230 -10.94 -10.18 2.23
CA GLU A 230 -9.74 -10.77 2.82
C GLU A 230 -9.72 -12.29 2.60
N ARG A 231 -8.53 -12.83 2.34
CA ARG A 231 -8.25 -14.27 2.22
C ARG A 231 -7.09 -14.61 3.13
N ARG A 232 -7.29 -15.54 4.05
CA ARG A 232 -6.42 -15.77 5.21
C ARG A 232 -6.11 -17.24 5.43
N ILE A 233 -4.97 -17.52 6.06
CA ILE A 233 -4.57 -18.89 6.40
C ILE A 233 -5.41 -19.44 7.55
N GLY A 234 -5.94 -20.65 7.38
CA GLY A 234 -6.62 -21.42 8.41
C GLY A 234 -5.66 -22.25 9.25
N ARG A 235 -6.14 -22.74 10.40
CA ARG A 235 -5.36 -23.62 11.30
C ARG A 235 -5.03 -24.98 10.65
N ASP A 236 -5.82 -25.38 9.67
CA ASP A 236 -5.62 -26.54 8.80
C ASP A 236 -4.58 -26.29 7.70
N GLY A 237 -4.03 -25.07 7.59
CA GLY A 237 -3.06 -24.68 6.59
C GLY A 237 -3.66 -24.35 5.21
N THR A 238 -4.99 -24.30 5.07
CA THR A 238 -5.67 -23.92 3.82
C THR A 238 -6.01 -22.43 3.81
N VAL A 239 -6.14 -21.83 2.62
CA VAL A 239 -6.57 -20.42 2.51
C VAL A 239 -8.10 -20.37 2.43
N GLN A 240 -8.68 -19.55 3.30
CA GLN A 240 -10.12 -19.43 3.49
C GLN A 240 -10.57 -17.97 3.49
N ASP A 241 -11.88 -17.75 3.35
CA ASP A 241 -12.45 -16.41 3.37
C ASP A 241 -12.28 -15.75 4.75
N GLY A 242 -11.95 -14.47 4.70
CA GLY A 242 -11.89 -13.57 5.84
C GLY A 242 -12.99 -12.50 5.77
N PRO A 243 -12.85 -11.42 6.55
CA PRO A 243 -13.77 -10.29 6.50
C PRO A 243 -13.88 -9.65 5.11
N ALA A 244 -15.06 -9.11 4.81
CA ALA A 244 -15.31 -8.31 3.62
C ALA A 244 -15.87 -6.95 4.02
N LEU A 245 -15.50 -5.90 3.27
CA LEU A 245 -15.99 -4.54 3.47
C LEU A 245 -16.40 -3.94 2.12
N VAL A 246 -17.46 -3.14 2.13
CA VAL A 246 -17.85 -2.35 0.95
C VAL A 246 -17.94 -0.90 1.37
N PHE A 247 -17.30 -0.03 0.61
CA PHE A 247 -17.35 1.41 0.80
C PHE A 247 -17.68 2.12 -0.51
N ALA A 248 -18.49 3.15 -0.43
CA ALA A 248 -18.69 4.10 -1.51
C ALA A 248 -17.59 5.16 -1.41
N LEU A 249 -16.92 5.43 -2.53
CA LEU A 249 -15.97 6.53 -2.60
C LEU A 249 -16.73 7.83 -2.86
N PRO A 250 -16.39 8.93 -2.19
CA PRO A 250 -16.98 10.22 -2.49
C PRO A 250 -16.67 10.61 -3.94
N ALA A 251 -17.64 11.23 -4.61
CA ALA A 251 -17.43 11.79 -5.93
C ALA A 251 -16.29 12.83 -5.89
N PRO A 252 -15.38 12.86 -6.87
CA PRO A 252 -14.42 13.96 -6.97
C PRO A 252 -15.19 15.28 -7.14
N ALA A 253 -15.04 16.21 -6.20
CA ALA A 253 -15.67 17.51 -6.28
C ALA A 253 -15.18 18.25 -7.54
N GLY A 254 -16.09 18.45 -8.51
CA GLY A 254 -15.76 19.07 -9.79
C GLY A 254 -16.80 18.86 -10.90
N THR A 255 -17.68 17.86 -10.81
CA THR A 255 -18.81 17.72 -11.75
C THR A 255 -20.03 18.46 -11.18
N ARG A 256 -20.06 19.79 -11.34
CA ARG A 256 -21.36 20.39 -11.64
C ARG A 256 -21.71 19.89 -13.03
N ASP A 257 -22.84 19.20 -13.16
CA ASP A 257 -23.42 18.93 -14.46
C ASP A 257 -23.50 20.27 -15.21
N ALA A 258 -22.77 20.35 -16.31
CA ALA A 258 -23.06 21.33 -17.33
C ALA A 258 -24.13 20.69 -18.22
N ALA A 259 -25.33 21.30 -18.14
CA ALA A 259 -26.59 20.99 -18.81
C ALA A 259 -27.50 19.98 -18.09
#